data_AF-X6DH15-F1
#
_entry.id   AF-X6DH15-F1
#
_cell.length_a   1.000
_cell.length_b   1.000
_cell.length_c   1.000
_cell.angle_alpha   90.00
_cell.angle_beta   90.00
_cell.angle_gamma   90.00
#
_symmetry.space_group_name_H-M   'P 1'
#
loop_
_entity.id
_entity.type
_entity.pdbx_description
1 polymer ?
#
loop_
_entity_poly.entity_id
_entity_poly.type
_entity_poly.pdbx_seq_one_letter_code
_entity_poly.pdbx_strand_id
1 'polypeptide(L)' 'FGLLGNLTCNIKGNISINTGERIYHVPGQEHYWETKISAQYGERWFCSEAEARAAGWRKARR' A
#
# COMPACT_ATOMS: atom_id res chain seq x y z
N PHE A 1 3.57 1.75 28.94
CA PHE A 1 2.87 1.93 27.64
C PHE A 1 3.89 2.13 26.53
N GLY A 2 4.74 1.12 26.28
CA GLY A 2 5.66 1.12 25.15
C GLY A 2 4.90 0.57 23.96
N LEU A 3 4.47 1.45 23.07
CA LEU A 3 3.79 1.11 21.83
C LEU A 3 4.71 0.18 21.05
N LEU A 4 4.36 -1.10 21.04
CA LEU A 4 4.84 -2.07 20.06
C LEU A 4 4.46 -1.51 18.70
N GLY A 5 5.37 -0.73 18.11
CA GLY A 5 5.33 -0.33 16.72
C GLY A 5 5.36 -1.62 15.92
N ASN A 6 4.16 -2.12 15.65
CA ASN A 6 3.94 -3.27 14.80
C ASN A 6 4.70 -2.99 13.51
N LEU A 7 5.81 -3.72 13.31
CA LEU A 7 6.55 -3.87 12.06
C LEU A 7 5.67 -4.57 11.00
N THR A 8 4.35 -4.40 11.07
CA THR A 8 3.42 -4.96 10.10
C THR A 8 3.45 -4.00 8.94
N CYS A 9 3.99 -4.49 7.83
CA CYS A 9 4.03 -3.76 6.59
C CYS A 9 2.59 -3.58 6.12
N ASN A 10 1.94 -2.52 6.60
CA ASN A 10 0.50 -2.26 6.44
C ASN A 10 0.22 -1.39 5.21
N ILE A 11 1.20 -1.12 4.37
CA ILE A 11 0.98 -0.27 3.21
C ILE A 11 0.66 -1.17 2.04
N LYS A 12 -0.58 -1.13 1.59
CA LYS A 12 -1.09 -1.95 0.49
C LYS A 12 -0.83 -1.25 -0.84
N GLY A 13 0.15 -1.72 -1.60
CA GLY A 13 0.41 -1.26 -2.96
C GLY A 13 -0.45 -2.00 -3.98
N ASN A 14 -1.52 -1.37 -4.47
CA ASN A 14 -2.39 -1.85 -5.55
C ASN A 14 -1.97 -1.25 -6.91
N ILE A 15 -2.07 -2.03 -7.99
CA ILE A 15 -1.74 -1.59 -9.35
C ILE A 15 -3.02 -1.62 -10.17
N SER A 16 -3.44 -0.45 -10.65
CA SER A 16 -4.58 -0.35 -11.54
C SER A 16 -4.26 -1.03 -12.86
N ILE A 17 -4.78 -2.23 -13.09
CA ILE A 17 -4.56 -2.99 -14.34
C ILE A 17 -5.00 -2.24 -15.61
N ASN A 18 -5.94 -1.30 -15.47
CA ASN A 18 -6.47 -0.51 -16.58
C ASN A 18 -5.55 0.66 -16.98
N THR A 19 -4.87 1.30 -16.02
CA THR A 19 -4.04 2.49 -16.27
C THR A 19 -2.55 2.24 -16.03
N GLY A 20 -2.18 1.10 -15.44
CA GLY A 20 -0.83 0.78 -14.98
C GLY A 20 -0.38 1.60 -13.76
N GLU A 21 -1.29 2.35 -13.14
CA GLU A 21 -0.95 3.23 -12.02
C GLU A 21 -0.66 2.43 -10.76
N ARG A 22 0.48 2.75 -10.13
CA ARG A 22 0.95 2.14 -8.89
C ARG A 22 0.52 3.00 -7.73
N ILE A 23 -0.44 2.54 -6.95
CA ILE A 23 -1.07 3.32 -5.90
C ILE A 23 -0.95 2.56 -4.58
N TYR A 24 -0.49 3.24 -3.53
CA TYR A 24 -0.40 2.63 -2.20
C TYR A 24 -1.43 3.21 -1.24
N HIS A 25 -2.05 2.32 -0.45
CA HIS A 25 -3.00 2.63 0.60
C HIS A 25 -2.36 2.38 1.97
N VAL A 26 -2.63 3.26 2.92
CA VAL A 26 -2.13 3.20 4.30
C VAL A 26 -3.22 2.69 5.24
N PRO A 27 -2.88 2.08 6.38
CA PRO A 27 -3.88 1.67 7.37
C PRO A 27 -4.57 2.93 7.92
N GLY A 28 -5.90 2.90 7.98
CA GLY A 28 -6.74 4.04 8.37
C GLY A 28 -7.54 4.68 7.23
N GLN A 29 -7.34 4.22 5.98
CA GLN A 29 -8.20 4.59 4.85
C GLN A 29 -9.47 3.73 4.84
N GLU A 30 -10.61 4.31 4.44
CA GLU A 30 -11.92 3.63 4.40
C GLU A 30 -11.89 2.41 3.48
N HIS A 31 -11.18 2.49 2.36
CA HIS A 31 -11.06 1.37 1.40
C HIS A 31 -9.90 0.43 1.71
N TYR A 32 -9.15 0.65 2.79
CA TYR A 32 -7.98 -0.16 3.10
C TYR A 32 -8.30 -1.65 3.23
N TRP A 33 -9.42 -1.99 3.88
CA TRP A 33 -9.83 -3.38 4.09
C TRP A 33 -10.34 -4.05 2.81
N GLU A 34 -10.98 -3.27 1.94
CA GLU A 34 -11.53 -3.72 0.66
C GLU A 34 -10.44 -3.94 -0.39
N THR A 35 -9.39 -3.13 -0.39
CA THR A 35 -8.23 -3.29 -1.28
C THR A 35 -7.54 -4.62 -1.02
N LYS A 36 -7.69 -5.56 -1.96
CA LYS A 36 -6.94 -6.81 -2.01
C LYS A 36 -5.70 -6.61 -2.87
N ILE A 37 -4.57 -7.13 -2.38
CA ILE A 37 -3.29 -7.10 -3.09
C ILE A 37 -3.10 -8.46 -3.76
N SER A 38 -2.93 -8.42 -5.06
CA SER A 38 -2.82 -9.56 -5.95
C SER A 38 -1.42 -9.55 -6.58
N ALA A 39 -0.55 -10.42 -6.05
CA ALA A 39 0.82 -10.54 -6.54
C ALA A 39 0.91 -10.86 -8.05
N GLN A 40 -0.13 -11.46 -8.63
CA GLN A 40 -0.24 -11.74 -10.06
C GLN A 40 -0.15 -10.50 -10.96
N TYR A 41 -0.56 -9.33 -10.45
CA TYR A 41 -0.49 -8.06 -11.19
C TYR A 41 0.72 -7.21 -10.76
N GLY A 42 1.60 -7.73 -9.91
CA GLY A 42 2.75 -7.01 -9.35
C GLY A 42 2.43 -6.16 -8.12
N GLU A 43 1.22 -6.31 -7.58
CA GLU A 43 0.77 -5.64 -6.36
C GLU A 43 1.54 -6.18 -5.15
N ARG A 44 1.96 -5.29 -4.24
CA ARG A 44 2.80 -5.68 -3.09
C ARG A 44 2.51 -4.86 -1.85
N TRP A 45 2.94 -5.37 -0.71
CA TRP A 45 2.87 -4.63 0.55
C TRP A 45 4.20 -3.94 0.85
N PHE A 46 4.12 -2.77 1.47
CA PHE A 46 5.25 -1.96 1.90
C PHE A 46 5.22 -1.74 3.40
N CYS A 47 6.40 -1.56 3.98
CA CYS A 47 6.53 -1.24 5.39
C CYS A 47 6.58 0.27 5.64
N SER A 48 6.85 1.07 4.61
CA SER A 48 6.97 2.52 4.71
C SER A 48 6.56 3.24 3.41
N GLU A 49 5.94 4.42 3.57
CA GLU A 49 5.55 5.27 2.44
C GLU A 49 6.77 5.70 1.62
N ALA A 50 7.91 5.90 2.28
CA ALA A 50 9.17 6.24 1.63
C ALA A 50 9.61 5.12 0.66
N GLU A 51 9.47 3.86 1.07
CA GLU A 51 9.82 2.69 0.28
C GLU A 51 8.87 2.52 -0.92
N ALA A 52 7.57 2.72 -0.70
CA ALA A 52 6.58 2.74 -1.76
C ALA A 52 6.89 3.85 -2.79
N ARG A 53 7.16 5.07 -2.34
CA ARG A 53 7.52 6.19 -3.23
C ARG A 53 8.84 5.94 -3.97
N ALA A 54 9.84 5.39 -3.30
CA ALA A 54 11.12 5.02 -3.92
C ALA A 54 10.95 3.92 -4.99
N ALA A 55 10.01 3.00 -4.78
CA ALA A 55 9.60 2.01 -5.78
C ALA A 55 8.72 2.60 -6.91
N GLY A 56 8.43 3.91 -6.88
CA GLY A 56 7.63 4.62 -7.89
C GLY A 56 6.12 4.52 -7.68
N TRP A 57 5.66 4.33 -6.45
CA TRP A 57 4.24 4.24 -6.10
C TRP A 57 3.73 5.60 -5.59
N ARG A 58 2.50 5.94 -5.97
CA ARG A 58 1.83 7.17 -5.54
C ARG A 58 0.88 6.89 -4.39
N LYS A 59 0.73 7.84 -3.48
CA LYS A 59 -0.21 7.73 -2.35
C LYS A 59 -1.65 7.77 -2.86
N ALA A 60 -2.48 6.84 -2.43
CA ALA A 60 -3.92 6.94 -2.60
C ALA A 60 -4.43 8.24 -1.95
N ARG A 61 -5.29 8.99 -2.66
CA ARG A 61 -5.85 10.23 -2.10
C ARG A 61 -7.02 9.95 -1.15
N ARG A 62 -7.56 8.73 -1.11
CA ARG A 62 -8.74 8.30 -0.34
C ARG A 62 -8.65 6.81 0.00
#